data_AF-A0A6I1YXH1-F1
#
_entry.id   AF-A0A6I1YXH1-F1
#
_cell.length_a   1.000
_cell.length_b   1.000
_cell.length_c   1.000
_cell.angle_alpha   90.00
_cell.angle_beta   90.00
_cell.angle_gamma   90.00
#
_symmetry.space_group_name_H-M   'P 1'
#
loop_
_entity.id
_entity.type
_entity.pdbx_description
1 polymer ?
#
loop_
_entity_poly.entity_id
_entity_poly.type
_entity_poly.pdbx_seq_one_letter_code
_entity_poly.pdbx_strand_id
1 'polypeptide(L)' 'MKVEMIQRAANVLFDVPDEMHEEIVMLISAVTGDAETRAPDLAAAFGEWCWLVYTIRGDVVEVLDVGCAR' A
#
# COMPACT_ATOMS: atom_id res chain seq x y z
N MET A 1 0.86 -13.27 -5.28
CA MET A 1 -0.16 -12.21 -5.22
C MET A 1 0.30 -11.04 -6.07
N LYS A 2 -0.60 -10.42 -6.84
CA LYS A 2 -0.32 -9.25 -7.67
C LYS A 2 -0.64 -7.98 -6.90
N VAL A 3 0.15 -6.92 -7.10
CA VAL A 3 -0.17 -5.58 -6.60
C VAL A 3 -0.53 -4.71 -7.79
N GLU A 4 -1.68 -4.05 -7.72
CA GLU A 4 -2.08 -3.00 -8.63
C GLU A 4 -2.23 -1.70 -7.86
N MET A 5 -1.79 -0.60 -8.44
CA MET A 5 -1.94 0.72 -7.85
C MET A 5 -2.71 1.60 -8.81
N ILE A 6 -3.71 2.33 -8.30
CA ILE A 6 -4.32 3.36 -9.12
C ILE A 6 -3.29 4.47 -9.40
N GLN A 7 -3.41 5.12 -10.55
CA GLN A 7 -2.43 6.11 -10.99
C GLN A 7 -2.19 7.22 -9.96
N ARG A 8 -3.24 7.65 -9.25
CA ARG A 8 -3.12 8.66 -8.20
C ARG A 8 -2.20 8.20 -7.06
N ALA A 9 -2.36 6.97 -6.58
CA ALA A 9 -1.50 6.42 -5.52
C ALA A 9 -0.07 6.20 -6.04
N ALA A 10 0.08 5.73 -7.28
CA ALA A 10 1.39 5.57 -7.90
C ALA A 10 2.15 6.91 -8.05
N ASN A 11 1.45 8.01 -8.31
CA ASN A 11 2.08 9.32 -8.43
C ASN A 11 2.78 9.77 -7.13
N VAL A 12 2.24 9.40 -5.97
CA VAL A 12 2.83 9.76 -4.66
C VAL A 12 4.25 9.22 -4.52
N LEU A 13 4.56 8.07 -5.11
CA LEU A 13 5.91 7.47 -5.07
C LEU A 13 6.98 8.38 -5.69
N PHE A 14 6.59 9.28 -6.60
CA PHE A 14 7.52 10.23 -7.25
C PHE A 14 7.65 11.55 -6.47
N ASP A 15 6.73 11.83 -5.55
CA ASP A 15 6.64 13.09 -4.83
C ASP A 15 7.19 13.00 -3.39
N VAL A 16 7.54 11.79 -2.92
CA VAL A 16 8.05 11.54 -1.57
C VAL A 16 9.58 11.36 -1.54
N PRO A 17 10.26 11.68 -0.43
CA PRO A 17 11.67 11.36 -0.23
C PRO A 17 11.95 9.84 -0.24
N ASP A 18 13.20 9.46 -0.48
CA ASP A 18 13.62 8.05 -0.57
C ASP A 18 13.27 7.23 0.69
N GLU A 19 13.42 7.80 1.88
CA GLU A 19 13.07 7.13 3.15
C GLU A 19 11.58 6.74 3.22
N MET A 20 10.72 7.63 2.73
CA MET A 20 9.27 7.41 2.69
C MET A 20 8.90 6.42 1.58
N HIS A 21 9.64 6.44 0.47
CA HIS A 21 9.48 5.46 -0.59
C HIS A 21 9.81 4.05 -0.08
N GLU A 22 10.91 3.87 0.64
CA GLU A 22 11.27 2.60 1.27
C GLU A 22 10.19 2.12 2.23
N GLU A 23 9.63 3.02 3.04
CA GLU A 23 8.54 2.69 3.97
C GLU A 23 7.27 2.24 3.24
N ILE A 24 6.88 2.93 2.16
CA ILE A 24 5.73 2.52 1.35
C ILE A 24 5.95 1.13 0.76
N VAL A 25 7.15 0.84 0.25
CA VAL A 25 7.50 -0.50 -0.28
C VAL A 25 7.43 -1.57 0.82
N MET A 26 7.86 -1.26 2.04
CA MET A 26 7.73 -2.16 3.19
C MET A 26 6.27 -2.42 3.56
N LEU A 27 5.40 -1.39 3.55
CA LEU A 27 3.97 -1.56 3.82
C LEU A 27 3.28 -2.42 2.77
N ILE A 28 3.57 -2.20 1.49
CA ILE A 28 3.06 -3.04 0.40
C ILE A 28 3.51 -4.50 0.62
N SER A 29 4.79 -4.71 0.93
CA SER A 29 5.34 -6.05 1.19
C SER A 29 4.63 -6.73 2.37
N ALA A 30 4.42 -6.02 3.48
CA ALA A 30 3.73 -6.54 4.65
C ALA A 30 2.28 -6.92 4.34
N VAL A 31 1.53 -6.05 3.66
CA VAL A 31 0.15 -6.33 3.23
C VAL A 31 0.12 -7.55 2.31
N THR A 32 1.07 -7.68 1.40
CA THR A 32 1.08 -8.83 0.49
C THR A 32 1.41 -10.16 1.16
N GLY A 33 2.19 -10.14 2.24
CA GLY A 33 2.47 -11.33 3.05
C GLY A 33 1.31 -11.72 3.96
N ASP A 34 0.53 -10.75 4.46
CA ASP A 34 -0.58 -11.00 5.39
C ASP A 34 -1.91 -11.34 4.67
N ALA A 35 -2.08 -10.88 3.44
CA ALA A 35 -3.30 -11.03 2.63
C ALA A 35 -3.77 -12.47 2.37
N GLU A 36 -2.89 -13.48 2.50
CA GLU A 36 -3.31 -14.90 2.46
C GLU A 36 -4.27 -15.27 3.60
N THR A 37 -4.34 -14.45 4.66
CA THR A 37 -5.13 -14.75 5.87
C THR A 37 -6.45 -13.98 5.96
N ARG A 38 -6.63 -12.86 5.24
CA ARG A 38 -7.84 -12.01 5.30
C ARG A 38 -8.10 -11.32 3.97
N ALA A 39 -9.32 -11.44 3.45
CA ALA A 39 -9.83 -10.70 2.30
C ALA A 39 -10.77 -9.55 2.76
N PRO A 40 -10.23 -8.38 3.13
CA PRO A 40 -11.03 -7.20 3.43
C PRO A 40 -11.57 -6.56 2.15
N ASP A 41 -12.84 -6.16 2.18
CA ASP A 41 -13.45 -5.32 1.14
C ASP A 41 -12.75 -3.95 1.05
N LEU A 42 -12.23 -3.44 2.18
CA LEU A 42 -11.42 -2.23 2.30
C LEU A 42 -10.60 -2.29 3.60
N ALA A 43 -9.31 -1.98 3.53
CA ALA A 43 -8.39 -1.98 4.67
C ALA A 43 -7.35 -0.86 4.57
N ALA A 44 -6.68 -0.60 5.69
CA ALA A 44 -5.54 0.29 5.76
C ALA A 44 -4.39 -0.35 6.53
N ALA A 45 -3.17 -0.14 6.05
CA ALA A 45 -1.93 -0.48 6.73
C ALA A 45 -1.18 0.81 7.07
N PHE A 46 -0.53 0.83 8.23
CA PHE A 46 0.16 1.99 8.76
C PHE A 46 1.58 1.62 9.13
N GLY A 47 2.52 2.44 8.69
CA GLY A 47 3.90 2.42 9.11
C GLY A 47 4.15 3.46 10.18
N GLU A 48 5.39 3.92 10.24
CA GLU A 48 5.82 4.98 11.15
C GLU A 48 5.35 6.36 10.66
N TRP A 49 5.50 6.63 9.36
CA TRP A 49 5.16 7.90 8.72
C TRP A 49 4.18 7.72 7.57
N CYS A 50 4.14 6.54 6.97
CA CYS A 50 3.34 6.28 5.77
C CYS A 50 2.13 5.39 6.05
N TRP A 51 1.16 5.44 5.15
CA TRP A 51 -0.03 4.60 5.20
C TRP A 51 -0.43 4.15 3.79
N LEU A 52 -1.13 3.02 3.72
CA LEU A 52 -1.65 2.41 2.50
C LEU A 52 -3.13 2.07 2.69
N VAL A 53 -4.02 2.54 1.81
CA VAL A 53 -5.41 2.07 1.73
C VAL A 53 -5.56 1.13 0.56
N TYR A 54 -6.13 -0.04 0.79
CA TYR A 54 -6.18 -1.12 -0.20
C TYR A 54 -7.44 -1.98 -0.06
N THR A 55 -7.73 -2.74 -1.10
CA THR A 55 -8.73 -3.82 -1.10
C THR A 55 -8.08 -5.11 -1.62
N ILE A 56 -8.61 -6.27 -1.22
CA ILE A 56 -8.13 -7.57 -1.70
C ILE A 56 -9.23 -8.21 -2.53
N ARG A 57 -8.92 -8.47 -3.81
CA ARG A 57 -9.81 -9.11 -4.77
C ARG A 57 -9.15 -10.35 -5.35
N GLY A 58 -9.44 -11.51 -4.75
CA GLY A 58 -8.79 -12.76 -5.12
C GLY A 58 -7.30 -12.72 -4.79
N ASP A 59 -6.45 -12.79 -5.81
CA ASP A 59 -4.98 -12.75 -5.69
C ASP A 59 -4.40 -11.36 -5.98
N VAL A 60 -5.23 -10.32 -6.04
CA VAL A 60 -4.82 -8.94 -6.30
C VAL A 60 -5.05 -8.07 -5.06
N VAL A 61 -3.98 -7.41 -4.61
CA VAL A 61 -4.08 -6.22 -3.74
C VAL A 61 -4.18 -5.00 -4.64
N GLU A 62 -5.29 -4.30 -4.55
CA GLU A 62 -5.52 -3.04 -5.25
C GLU A 62 -5.31 -1.88 -4.27
N VAL A 63 -4.25 -1.11 -4.48
CA VAL A 63 -3.92 0.08 -3.69
C VAL A 63 -4.73 1.25 -4.22
N LEU A 64 -5.58 1.78 -3.35
CA LEU A 64 -6.52 2.85 -3.65
C LEU A 64 -5.97 4.22 -3.27
N ASP A 65 -5.17 4.29 -2.21
CA ASP A 65 -4.55 5.54 -1.79
C ASP A 65 -3.29 5.27 -0.96
N VAL A 66 -2.35 6.20 -0.98
CA VAL A 66 -1.09 6.13 -0.24
C VAL A 66 -0.68 7.53 0.17
N GLY A 67 -0.05 7.67 1.32
CA GLY A 67 0.45 8.97 1.77
C GLY A 67 1.40 8.84 2.94
N CYS A 68 2.13 9.91 3.21
CA CYS A 68 3.01 10.00 4.36
C CYS A 68 2.76 11.30 5.11
N ALA A 69 2.68 11.21 6.44
CA ALA A 69 2.65 12.36 7.32
C ALA A 69 4.08 12.91 7.45
N ARG A 70 4.19 14.23 7.35
CA ARG A 70 5.43 14.97 7.59
C ARG A 70 5.34 15.71 8.92
#